data_AF-Q4ZJV7-F1
#
_entry.id   AF-Q4ZJV7-F1
#
_cell.length_a   1.000
_cell.length_b   1.000
_cell.length_c   1.000
_cell.angle_alpha   90.00
_cell.angle_beta   90.00
_cell.angle_gamma   90.00
#
_symmetry.space_group_name_H-M   'P 1'
#
loop_
_entity.id
_entity.type
_entity.pdbx_description
1 polymer ?
#
loop_
_entity_poly.entity_id
_entity_poly.type
_entity_poly.pdbx_seq_one_letter_code
_entity_poly.pdbx_strand_id
1 'polypeptide(L)'
;LVANLYRRGTPVLRVPTTLIGLVDAGVGVKTGVNFNGHKNRLGTYFETSLTLLDRSFLSTVERRHISNGLAEILKMALIKDVRLFDLLEEHGSRLLDIRFQGDTAAEQRVAAEVVQRAVHGMLEELQPNLWGTELERVVDYGHTFSPTIEMHALPALL
;
A
#
# COMPACT_ATOMS: atom_id res chain seq x y z
N LEU A 1 -8.54 11.86 5.76
CA LEU A 1 -8.35 13.16 6.42
C LEU A 1 -9.63 13.99 6.39
N VAL A 2 -10.09 14.46 5.21
CA VAL A 2 -11.29 15.30 5.10
C VAL A 2 -12.51 14.71 5.82
N ALA A 3 -12.82 13.42 5.60
CA ALA A 3 -13.94 12.76 6.25
C ALA A 3 -13.89 12.78 7.80
N ASN A 4 -12.70 12.67 8.39
CA ASN A 4 -12.53 12.76 9.85
C ASN A 4 -12.71 14.20 10.36
N LEU A 5 -12.20 15.18 9.61
CA LEU A 5 -12.32 16.59 9.97
C LEU A 5 -13.76 17.11 9.77
N TYR A 6 -14.45 16.62 8.75
CA TYR A 6 -15.80 17.04 8.41
C TYR A 6 -16.76 16.61 9.53
N ARG A 7 -17.30 17.63 10.22
CA ARG A 7 -18.19 17.45 11.37
C ARG A 7 -17.61 16.54 12.47
N ARG A 8 -16.27 16.51 12.59
CA ARG A 8 -15.52 15.70 13.57
C ARG A 8 -15.69 14.18 13.41
N GLY A 9 -16.07 13.72 12.22
CA GLY A 9 -16.18 12.31 11.91
C GLY A 9 -17.37 12.04 11.01
N THR A 10 -17.09 11.64 9.77
CA THR A 10 -18.09 11.19 8.81
C THR A 10 -17.65 9.86 8.23
N PRO A 11 -18.47 8.80 8.29
CA PRO A 11 -18.12 7.50 7.74
C PRO A 11 -17.71 7.58 6.28
N VAL A 12 -16.73 6.77 5.90
CA VAL A 12 -16.20 6.71 4.54
C VAL A 12 -15.93 5.26 4.15
N LEU A 13 -16.02 5.00 2.84
CA LEU A 13 -15.61 3.76 2.20
C LEU A 13 -14.38 4.05 1.32
N ARG A 14 -13.46 3.08 1.23
CA ARG A 14 -12.31 3.18 0.32
C ARG A 14 -12.45 2.19 -0.82
N VAL A 15 -12.27 2.68 -2.04
CA VAL A 15 -12.19 1.86 -3.27
C VAL A 15 -10.84 2.17 -3.93
N PRO A 16 -9.74 1.61 -3.42
CA PRO A 16 -8.42 1.81 -4.02
C PRO A 16 -8.34 1.26 -5.45
N THR A 17 -7.82 2.09 -6.37
CA THR A 17 -7.70 1.76 -7.80
C THR A 17 -6.25 1.59 -8.26
N THR A 18 -5.28 1.77 -7.36
CA THR A 18 -3.85 1.60 -7.61
C THR A 18 -3.29 0.47 -6.77
N LEU A 19 -2.15 -0.10 -7.17
CA LEU A 19 -1.56 -1.21 -6.42
C LEU A 19 -1.14 -0.80 -5.00
N ILE A 20 -0.54 0.39 -4.81
CA ILE A 20 -0.27 0.94 -3.46
C ILE A 20 -1.56 1.06 -2.65
N GLY A 21 -2.63 1.54 -3.27
CA GLY A 21 -3.94 1.64 -2.62
C GLY A 21 -4.45 0.29 -2.15
N LEU A 22 -4.27 -0.77 -2.96
CA LEU A 22 -4.76 -2.11 -2.62
C LEU A 22 -3.99 -2.74 -1.45
N VAL A 23 -2.67 -2.56 -1.41
CA VAL A 23 -1.79 -3.33 -0.51
C VAL A 23 -1.34 -2.59 0.76
N ASP A 24 -1.46 -1.25 0.78
CA ASP A 24 -0.99 -0.43 1.91
C ASP A 24 -1.96 0.73 2.21
N ALA A 25 -1.97 1.76 1.36
CA ALA A 25 -2.62 3.04 1.67
C ALA A 25 -4.16 2.93 1.87
N GLY A 26 -4.80 1.95 1.24
CA GLY A 26 -6.24 1.70 1.36
C GLY A 26 -6.63 0.80 2.53
N VAL A 27 -5.68 0.05 3.13
CA VAL A 27 -5.97 -0.94 4.18
C VAL A 27 -5.63 -0.44 5.59
N GLY A 28 -4.78 0.58 5.72
CA GLY A 28 -4.46 1.19 7.01
C GLY A 28 -5.43 2.30 7.45
N VAL A 29 -5.31 2.74 8.70
CA VAL A 29 -6.13 3.84 9.26
C VAL A 29 -5.50 5.22 9.11
N LYS A 30 -4.22 5.28 8.74
CA LYS A 30 -3.49 6.55 8.63
C LYS A 30 -4.04 7.36 7.45
N THR A 31 -4.30 8.63 7.69
CA THR A 31 -4.58 9.60 6.65
C THR A 31 -3.74 10.84 6.88
N GLY A 32 -3.27 11.49 5.82
CA GLY A 32 -2.42 12.67 5.98
C GLY A 32 -2.20 13.44 4.69
N VAL A 33 -1.59 14.60 4.85
CA VAL A 33 -1.18 15.51 3.78
C VAL A 33 0.24 15.99 4.06
N ASN A 34 0.96 16.33 2.98
CA ASN A 34 2.27 16.96 3.08
C ASN A 34 2.11 18.41 3.59
N PHE A 35 3.07 18.90 4.36
CA PHE A 35 3.05 20.28 4.85
C PHE A 35 4.46 20.85 4.93
N ASN A 36 4.65 22.03 4.34
CA ASN A 36 5.91 22.79 4.36
C ASN A 36 7.16 21.94 4.03
N GLY A 37 7.14 21.21 2.91
CA GLY A 37 8.27 20.35 2.48
C GLY A 37 8.40 19.01 3.22
N HIS A 38 7.44 18.64 4.09
CA HIS A 38 7.50 17.40 4.86
C HIS A 38 6.38 16.44 4.48
N LYS A 39 6.72 15.17 4.26
CA LYS A 39 5.78 14.11 3.90
C LYS A 39 4.81 13.81 5.05
N ASN A 40 3.51 13.70 4.74
CA ASN A 40 2.46 13.26 5.67
C ASN A 40 2.49 13.95 7.06
N ARG A 41 2.94 15.21 7.12
CA ARG A 41 3.21 15.92 8.38
C ARG A 41 1.94 16.26 9.16
N LEU A 42 0.81 16.44 8.49
CA LEU A 42 -0.50 16.69 9.12
C LEU A 42 -1.43 15.54 8.78
N GLY A 43 -2.07 14.94 9.79
CA GLY A 43 -2.89 13.75 9.57
C GLY A 43 -3.73 13.33 10.76
N THR A 44 -4.50 12.26 10.55
CA THR A 44 -5.30 11.60 11.57
C THR A 44 -5.31 10.10 11.37
N TYR A 45 -5.51 9.37 12.46
CA TYR A 45 -5.97 7.97 12.42
C TYR A 45 -7.48 8.00 12.24
N PHE A 46 -7.98 7.41 11.15
CA PHE A 46 -9.40 7.32 10.84
C PHE A 46 -9.71 6.00 10.15
N GLU A 47 -10.38 5.13 10.87
CA GLU A 47 -10.89 3.88 10.37
C GLU A 47 -11.91 4.09 9.25
N THR A 48 -11.88 3.20 8.27
CA THR A 48 -12.87 3.12 7.20
C THR A 48 -13.81 2.00 7.55
N SER A 49 -15.13 2.20 7.36
CA SER A 49 -16.11 1.16 7.69
C SER A 49 -15.97 -0.06 6.79
N LEU A 50 -15.44 0.12 5.58
CA LEU A 50 -15.14 -0.94 4.62
C LEU A 50 -14.13 -0.43 3.57
N THR A 51 -13.24 -1.31 3.15
CA THR A 51 -12.37 -1.14 1.97
C THR A 51 -12.71 -2.23 0.97
N LEU A 52 -13.02 -1.85 -0.27
CA LEU A 52 -13.30 -2.76 -1.38
C LEU A 52 -12.06 -2.89 -2.26
N LEU A 53 -11.42 -4.05 -2.23
CA LEU A 53 -10.23 -4.34 -3.01
C LEU A 53 -10.64 -5.05 -4.31
N ASP A 54 -10.53 -4.36 -5.44
CA ASP A 54 -10.75 -4.94 -6.77
C ASP A 54 -9.49 -4.77 -7.64
N ARG A 55 -8.90 -5.90 -8.03
CA ARG A 55 -7.70 -5.91 -8.88
C ARG A 55 -8.01 -5.51 -10.32
N SER A 56 -9.27 -5.54 -10.76
CA SER A 56 -9.65 -5.18 -12.13
C SER A 56 -9.27 -3.73 -12.48
N PHE A 57 -9.24 -2.84 -11.49
CA PHE A 57 -8.78 -1.46 -11.66
C PHE A 57 -7.31 -1.36 -12.10
N LEU A 58 -6.47 -2.35 -11.78
CA LEU A 58 -5.06 -2.35 -12.17
C LEU A 58 -4.85 -2.52 -13.68
N SER A 59 -5.86 -3.00 -14.42
CA SER A 59 -5.79 -3.19 -15.87
C SER A 59 -5.42 -1.89 -16.62
N THR A 60 -5.82 -0.73 -16.11
CA THR A 60 -5.59 0.59 -16.73
C THR A 60 -4.41 1.35 -16.12
N VAL A 61 -3.83 0.85 -15.02
CA VAL A 61 -2.74 1.52 -14.30
C VAL A 61 -1.43 1.39 -15.09
N GLU A 62 -0.72 2.50 -15.28
CA GLU A 62 0.56 2.49 -15.97
C GLU A 62 1.60 1.61 -15.25
N ARG A 63 2.49 0.99 -16.03
CA ARG A 63 3.53 0.09 -15.52
C ARG A 63 4.38 0.72 -14.41
N ARG A 64 4.68 2.03 -14.51
CA ARG A 64 5.39 2.79 -13.47
C ARG A 64 4.66 2.72 -12.11
N HIS A 65 3.34 2.88 -12.11
CA HIS A 65 2.53 2.86 -10.90
C HIS A 65 2.27 1.44 -10.37
N ILE A 66 2.31 0.43 -11.24
CA ILE A 66 2.39 -0.97 -10.79
C ILE A 66 3.72 -1.22 -10.08
N SER A 67 4.84 -0.80 -10.67
CA SER A 67 6.17 -0.92 -10.05
C SER A 67 6.22 -0.19 -8.69
N ASN A 68 5.56 0.96 -8.59
CA ASN A 68 5.47 1.72 -7.34
C ASN A 68 4.76 0.91 -6.23
N GLY A 69 3.65 0.24 -6.55
CA GLY A 69 2.96 -0.64 -5.58
C GLY A 69 3.71 -1.92 -5.26
N LEU A 70 4.43 -2.47 -6.23
CA LEU A 70 5.27 -3.65 -6.03
C LEU A 70 6.35 -3.40 -4.95
N ALA A 71 6.86 -2.17 -4.84
CA ALA A 71 7.84 -1.81 -3.81
C ALA A 71 7.29 -1.99 -2.38
N GLU A 72 6.02 -1.66 -2.14
CA GLU A 72 5.38 -1.87 -0.83
C GLU A 72 5.11 -3.36 -0.55
N ILE A 73 4.82 -4.15 -1.59
CA ILE A 73 4.72 -5.61 -1.47
C ILE A 73 6.08 -6.21 -1.11
N LEU A 74 7.15 -5.75 -1.78
CA LEU A 74 8.53 -6.19 -1.49
C LEU A 74 8.95 -5.82 -0.07
N LYS A 75 8.59 -4.63 0.43
CA LYS A 75 8.79 -4.25 1.84
C LYS A 75 8.22 -5.34 2.75
N MET A 76 6.95 -5.71 2.56
CA MET A 76 6.27 -6.72 3.39
C MET A 76 6.95 -8.09 3.29
N ALA A 77 7.37 -8.48 2.09
CA ALA A 77 8.11 -9.72 1.85
C ALA A 77 9.41 -9.76 2.68
N LEU A 78 10.22 -8.70 2.59
CA LEU A 78 11.52 -8.59 3.26
C LEU A 78 11.43 -8.64 4.78
N ILE A 79 10.37 -8.07 5.37
CA ILE A 79 10.25 -7.96 6.83
C ILE A 79 9.51 -9.12 7.48
N LYS A 80 8.66 -9.85 6.74
CA LYS A 80 7.68 -10.76 7.36
C LYS A 80 7.35 -12.06 6.61
N ASP A 81 7.47 -12.12 5.29
CA ASP A 81 6.93 -13.26 4.53
C ASP A 81 7.92 -13.77 3.47
N VAL A 82 8.65 -14.83 3.83
CA VAL A 82 9.59 -15.51 2.92
C VAL A 82 8.90 -16.09 1.68
N ARG A 83 7.66 -16.58 1.81
CA ARG A 83 6.92 -17.11 0.66
C ARG A 83 6.50 -15.98 -0.28
N LEU A 84 6.11 -14.83 0.26
CA LEU A 84 5.87 -13.64 -0.55
C LEU A 84 7.16 -13.21 -1.26
N PHE A 85 8.30 -13.29 -0.60
CA PHE A 85 9.60 -13.01 -1.22
C PHE A 85 9.89 -13.95 -2.39
N ASP A 86 9.75 -15.27 -2.20
CA ASP A 86 9.95 -16.27 -3.25
C ASP A 86 9.02 -16.03 -4.45
N LEU A 87 7.74 -15.71 -4.20
CA LEU A 87 6.77 -15.38 -5.26
C LEU A 87 7.19 -14.14 -6.05
N LEU A 88 7.74 -13.12 -5.40
CA LEU A 88 8.24 -11.92 -6.07
C LEU A 88 9.50 -12.19 -6.88
N GLU A 89 10.40 -13.03 -6.37
CA GLU A 89 11.61 -13.44 -7.09
C GLU A 89 11.25 -14.24 -8.35
N GLU A 90 10.35 -15.21 -8.24
CA GLU A 90 9.94 -16.08 -9.35
C GLU A 90 9.04 -15.38 -10.37
N HIS A 91 8.09 -14.56 -9.91
CA HIS A 91 7.01 -14.03 -10.75
C HIS A 91 6.96 -12.50 -10.86
N GLY A 92 7.78 -11.75 -10.13
CA GLY A 92 7.67 -10.30 -10.01
C GLY A 92 7.73 -9.56 -11.34
N SER A 93 8.65 -9.94 -12.24
CA SER A 93 8.72 -9.33 -13.58
C SER A 93 7.45 -9.59 -14.39
N ARG A 94 6.93 -10.82 -14.37
CA ARG A 94 5.70 -11.16 -15.09
C ARG A 94 4.52 -10.37 -14.51
N LEU A 95 4.36 -10.36 -13.19
CA LEU A 95 3.29 -9.64 -12.48
C LEU A 95 3.26 -8.15 -12.80
N LEU A 96 4.44 -7.53 -12.89
CA LEU A 96 4.61 -6.14 -13.30
C LEU A 96 4.10 -5.89 -14.71
N ASP A 97 4.45 -6.77 -15.66
CA ASP A 97 4.08 -6.60 -17.07
C ASP A 97 2.59 -6.88 -17.33
N ILE A 98 1.99 -7.85 -16.62
CA ILE A 98 0.56 -8.18 -16.72
C ILE A 98 -0.34 -7.35 -15.80
N ARG A 99 0.22 -6.40 -15.04
CA ARG A 99 -0.52 -5.52 -14.11
C ARG A 99 -1.42 -6.32 -13.15
N PHE A 100 -0.93 -7.46 -12.67
CA PHE A 100 -1.65 -8.36 -11.77
C PHE A 100 -3.01 -8.89 -12.30
N GLN A 101 -3.27 -8.84 -13.61
CA GLN A 101 -4.51 -9.34 -14.21
C GLN A 101 -4.49 -10.86 -14.45
N GLY A 102 -3.43 -11.36 -15.10
CA GLY A 102 -3.24 -12.78 -15.42
C GLY A 102 -4.15 -13.28 -16.55
N ASP A 103 -3.54 -13.80 -17.61
CA ASP A 103 -4.26 -14.35 -18.78
C ASP A 103 -4.65 -15.82 -18.54
N THR A 104 -3.91 -16.49 -17.66
CA THR A 104 -4.17 -17.88 -17.26
C THR A 104 -4.67 -17.97 -15.82
N ALA A 105 -5.36 -19.07 -15.51
CA ALA A 105 -5.79 -19.35 -14.14
C ALA A 105 -4.61 -19.46 -13.15
N ALA A 106 -3.43 -19.88 -13.61
CA ALA A 106 -2.22 -19.93 -12.78
C ALA A 106 -1.72 -18.52 -12.42
N GLU A 107 -1.60 -17.64 -13.40
CA GLU A 107 -1.19 -16.25 -13.18
C GLU A 107 -2.18 -15.49 -12.31
N GLN A 108 -3.49 -15.72 -12.52
CA GLN A 108 -4.53 -15.12 -11.70
C GLN A 108 -4.42 -15.53 -10.22
N ARG A 109 -4.09 -16.80 -9.96
CA ARG A 109 -3.86 -17.32 -8.60
C ARG A 109 -2.61 -16.70 -7.97
N VAL A 110 -1.50 -16.66 -8.69
CA VAL A 110 -0.25 -16.04 -8.19
C VAL A 110 -0.46 -14.56 -7.89
N ALA A 111 -1.08 -13.82 -8.80
CA ALA A 111 -1.37 -12.40 -8.60
C ALA A 111 -2.31 -12.16 -7.42
N ALA A 112 -3.29 -13.04 -7.21
CA ALA A 112 -4.18 -12.97 -6.04
C ALA A 112 -3.42 -13.27 -4.75
N GLU A 113 -2.60 -14.32 -4.73
CA GLU A 113 -1.82 -14.73 -3.56
C GLU A 113 -0.85 -13.63 -3.12
N VAL A 114 -0.13 -13.02 -4.06
CA VAL A 114 0.82 -11.92 -3.76
C VAL A 114 0.10 -10.72 -3.12
N VAL A 115 -1.03 -10.29 -3.68
CA VAL A 115 -1.82 -9.19 -3.11
C VAL A 115 -2.39 -9.57 -1.75
N GLN A 116 -2.93 -10.78 -1.61
CA GLN A 116 -3.53 -11.25 -0.37
C GLN A 116 -2.50 -11.33 0.77
N ARG A 117 -1.31 -11.88 0.51
CA ARG A 117 -0.22 -11.96 1.49
C ARG A 117 0.25 -10.58 1.93
N ALA A 118 0.43 -9.66 0.99
CA ALA A 118 0.84 -8.28 1.30
C ALA A 118 -0.19 -7.58 2.21
N VAL A 119 -1.48 -7.67 1.85
CA VAL A 119 -2.57 -7.09 2.64
C VAL A 119 -2.66 -7.76 4.01
N HIS A 120 -2.60 -9.08 4.08
CA HIS A 120 -2.70 -9.80 5.34
C HIS A 120 -1.54 -9.45 6.27
N GLY A 121 -0.31 -9.49 5.79
CA GLY A 121 0.87 -9.12 6.56
C GLY A 121 0.83 -7.66 7.03
N MET A 122 0.30 -6.75 6.21
CA MET A 122 0.09 -5.35 6.63
C MET A 122 -0.94 -5.28 7.76
N LEU A 123 -2.06 -5.98 7.64
CA LEU A 123 -3.12 -5.97 8.65
C LEU A 123 -2.68 -6.60 9.98
N GLU A 124 -1.86 -7.66 9.94
CA GLU A 124 -1.26 -8.25 11.14
C GLU A 124 -0.40 -7.25 11.93
N GLU A 125 0.28 -6.34 11.24
CA GLU A 125 1.11 -5.31 11.88
C GLU A 125 0.29 -4.10 12.36
N LEU A 126 -0.77 -3.76 11.66
CA LEU A 126 -1.61 -2.61 12.00
C LEU A 126 -2.63 -2.94 13.09
N GLN A 127 -3.22 -4.14 13.09
CA GLN A 127 -4.30 -4.51 14.01
C GLN A 127 -3.93 -4.38 15.50
N PRO A 128 -2.75 -4.83 15.98
CA PRO A 128 -2.39 -4.72 17.39
C PRO A 128 -1.87 -3.32 17.77
N ASN A 129 -1.52 -2.47 16.80
CA ASN A 129 -0.89 -1.16 17.01
C ASN A 129 -1.52 -0.06 16.13
N LEU A 130 -2.85 -0.02 16.09
CA LEU A 130 -3.61 0.76 15.12
C LEU A 130 -3.34 2.27 15.19
N TRP A 131 -3.09 2.78 16.38
CA TRP A 131 -2.81 4.20 16.64
C TRP A 131 -1.30 4.52 16.69
N GLY A 132 -0.43 3.55 16.40
CA GLY A 132 1.02 3.75 16.43
C GLY A 132 1.54 4.16 17.81
N THR A 133 1.01 3.55 18.88
CA THR A 133 1.46 3.76 20.25
C THR A 133 2.80 3.08 20.51
N GLU A 134 3.01 1.90 19.95
CA GLU A 134 4.34 1.29 19.83
C GLU A 134 5.05 1.91 18.62
N LEU A 135 6.27 2.40 18.82
CA LEU A 135 7.03 3.13 17.81
C LEU A 135 8.00 2.22 17.05
N GLU A 136 8.36 1.07 17.62
CA GLU A 136 9.11 0.03 16.92
C GLU A 136 8.21 -0.71 15.92
N ARG A 137 8.14 -0.20 14.69
CA ARG A 137 7.20 -0.67 13.67
C ARG A 137 7.95 -1.20 12.46
N VAL A 138 7.89 -2.50 12.24
CA VAL A 138 8.57 -3.14 11.10
C VAL A 138 8.04 -2.64 9.75
N VAL A 139 6.77 -2.23 9.69
CA VAL A 139 6.15 -1.64 8.48
C VAL A 139 6.73 -0.26 8.10
N ASP A 140 7.53 0.34 8.99
CA ASP A 140 8.28 1.57 8.68
C ASP A 140 9.64 1.26 8.01
N TYR A 141 9.95 -0.01 7.73
CA TYR A 141 11.10 -0.38 6.89
C TYR A 141 11.06 0.36 5.55
N GLY A 142 12.21 0.89 5.14
CA GLY A 142 12.35 1.75 3.95
C GLY A 142 11.85 3.19 4.13
N HIS A 143 11.18 3.52 5.24
CA HIS A 143 10.53 4.82 5.46
C HIS A 143 11.26 5.77 6.42
N THR A 144 12.46 5.42 6.88
CA THR A 144 13.31 6.34 7.66
C THR A 144 13.87 7.46 6.78
N PHE A 145 14.31 7.13 5.56
CA PHE A 145 14.97 8.09 4.65
C PHE A 145 14.08 8.49 3.47
N SER A 146 13.20 7.58 3.00
CA SER A 146 12.38 7.82 1.82
C SER A 146 11.50 9.07 1.90
N PRO A 147 10.91 9.49 3.04
CA PRO A 147 10.07 10.67 3.08
C PRO A 147 10.82 11.94 2.67
N THR A 148 12.08 12.07 3.10
CA THR A 148 12.92 13.22 2.75
C THR A 148 13.36 13.16 1.29
N ILE A 149 13.73 11.98 0.79
CA ILE A 149 14.12 11.78 -0.61
C ILE A 149 12.92 12.09 -1.54
N GLU A 150 11.74 11.57 -1.23
CA GLU A 150 10.50 11.78 -1.98
C GLU A 150 10.13 13.27 -2.05
N MET A 151 10.19 14.00 -0.93
CA MET A 151 9.85 15.42 -0.91
C MET A 151 10.82 16.29 -1.71
N HIS A 152 12.10 15.93 -1.77
CA HIS A 152 13.08 16.63 -2.63
C HIS A 152 12.89 16.31 -4.12
N ALA A 153 12.48 15.09 -4.45
CA ALA A 153 12.27 14.64 -5.83
C ALA A 153 10.87 14.95 -6.37
N LEU A 154 9.94 15.41 -5.52
CA LEU A 154 8.52 15.59 -5.85
C LEU A 154 8.25 16.31 -7.19
N PRO A 155 8.94 17.41 -7.56
CA PRO A 155 8.73 18.08 -8.84
C PRO A 155 8.98 17.21 -10.08
N ALA A 156 9.81 16.16 -9.97
CA ALA A 156 10.08 15.19 -11.03
C ALA A 156 9.18 13.93 -10.95
N LEU A 157 8.41 13.81 -9.86
CA LEU A 157 7.49 12.68 -9.62
C LEU A 157 6.04 13.00 -10.00
N LEU A 158 5.68 14.29 -10.03
CA LEU A 158 4.41 14.81 -10.56
C LEU A 158 4.45 14.95 -12.09
#